data_AF-F5XT95-F1
#
_entry.id   AF-F5XT95-F1
#
_cell.length_a   1.000
_cell.length_b   1.000
_cell.length_c   1.000
_cell.angle_alpha   90.00
_cell.angle_beta   90.00
_cell.angle_gamma   90.00
#
_symmetry.space_group_name_H-M   'P 1'
#
loop_
_entity.id
_entity.type
_entity.pdbx_description
1 polymer ?
#
loop_
_entity_poly.entity_id
_entity_poly.type
_entity_poly.pdbx_seq_one_letter_code
_entity_poly.pdbx_strand_id
1 'polypeptide(L)'
;MSAVMGRGGMPRQASLAERDVADLCSYLRIERRQFERDQDRYFAALSALLRFHEITVPAETVDAATFRAAVREFQRSVGLEPDGIPGEKTLWELNYSWAMANRLGLVSVELDGADGAQGPRAEPGHGRVAVQVRADMARALGAWQSELLAAGVPLVSDAHGRRRATDEDAFEQPGAAVHLAGLAVDLDPITGMTEQGPIDPEDQPYTITKEGTGWRVWARSWAGTDVQLSAISWASGASCVRQVEGRFLDLTTIAARHGMSPVAPGPGFPTRYQDAAWWHFQYHAGLVPWLSQLGCEVLRLKTNSETALRTNRLLWAERHRIFCCSRHGWGTSLLSTARAELEPQA
;
A
#
# COMPACT_ATOMS: atom_id res chain seq x y z
N MET A 1 20.70 47.41 41.19
CA MET A 1 20.01 46.94 39.97
C MET A 1 20.93 45.92 39.30
N SER A 2 20.80 44.64 39.64
CA SER A 2 21.61 43.57 39.05
C SER A 2 20.92 43.06 37.79
N ALA A 3 21.55 43.29 36.64
CA ALA A 3 21.13 42.75 35.36
C ALA A 3 21.53 41.28 35.27
N VAL A 4 20.53 40.40 35.18
CA VAL A 4 20.70 38.99 34.86
C VAL A 4 20.91 38.88 33.36
N MET A 5 22.15 38.62 32.93
CA MET A 5 22.45 38.24 31.55
C MET A 5 21.97 36.81 31.31
N GLY A 6 20.92 36.66 30.50
CA GLY A 6 20.47 35.38 29.98
C GLY A 6 21.52 34.78 29.05
N ARG A 7 22.02 33.59 29.39
CA ARG A 7 22.84 32.77 28.50
C ARG A 7 21.95 32.27 27.36
N GLY A 8 22.02 32.91 26.21
CA GLY A 8 21.54 32.35 24.95
C GLY A 8 22.34 31.09 24.62
N GLY A 9 21.71 29.93 24.77
CA GLY A 9 22.30 28.67 24.33
C GLY A 9 22.46 28.71 22.80
N MET A 10 23.70 28.57 22.33
CA MET A 10 23.96 28.45 20.90
C MET A 10 23.24 27.21 20.33
N PRO A 11 22.66 27.30 19.12
CA PRO A 11 22.01 26.16 18.49
C PRO A 11 23.01 25.02 18.29
N ARG A 12 22.63 23.81 18.73
CA ARG A 12 23.41 22.59 18.59
C ARG A 12 23.58 22.30 17.09
N GLN A 13 24.82 22.26 16.59
CA GLN A 13 25.08 21.85 15.21
C GLN A 13 24.62 20.40 15.01
N ALA A 14 23.82 20.15 13.98
CA ALA A 14 23.42 18.80 13.60
C ALA A 14 24.64 17.97 13.19
N SER A 15 24.66 16.70 13.59
CA SER A 15 25.62 15.70 13.14
C SER A 15 25.52 15.46 11.63
N LEU A 16 26.55 14.84 11.05
CA LEU A 16 26.54 14.50 9.62
C LEU A 16 25.38 13.54 9.27
N ALA A 17 25.16 12.51 10.09
CA ALA A 17 24.05 11.56 9.92
C ALA A 17 22.67 12.24 9.97
N GLU A 18 22.49 13.25 10.84
CA GLU A 18 21.24 14.02 10.89
C GLU A 18 21.03 14.86 9.63
N ARG A 19 22.11 15.42 9.06
CA ARG A 19 22.05 16.14 7.78
C ARG A 19 21.73 15.21 6.61
N ASP A 20 22.37 14.05 6.55
CA ASP A 20 22.13 13.05 5.50
C ASP A 20 20.69 12.53 5.55
N VAL A 21 20.27 12.21 6.77
CA VAL A 21 18.89 12.23 7.28
C VAL A 21 17.93 13.17 6.55
N ALA A 22 18.15 14.46 6.85
CA ALA A 22 17.33 15.58 6.43
C ALA A 22 17.32 15.75 4.91
N ASP A 23 18.45 15.56 4.24
CA ASP A 23 18.54 15.67 2.78
C ASP A 23 17.71 14.58 2.09
N LEU A 24 17.75 13.34 2.58
CA LEU A 24 16.90 12.27 2.09
C LEU A 24 15.41 12.59 2.30
N CYS A 25 15.04 13.04 3.50
CA CYS A 25 13.66 13.44 3.79
C CYS A 25 13.20 14.61 2.90
N SER A 26 14.09 15.58 2.64
CA SER A 26 13.85 16.71 1.76
C SER A 26 13.61 16.27 0.32
N TYR A 27 14.46 15.38 -0.20
CA TYR A 27 14.28 14.77 -1.52
C TYR A 27 12.93 14.06 -1.64
N LEU A 28 12.57 13.27 -0.63
CA LEU A 28 11.32 12.52 -0.57
C LEU A 28 10.09 13.40 -0.27
N ARG A 29 10.30 14.67 0.09
CA ARG A 29 9.26 15.62 0.53
C ARG A 29 8.42 15.10 1.70
N ILE A 30 9.09 14.49 2.68
CA ILE A 30 8.47 13.95 3.89
C ILE A 30 9.03 14.60 5.15
N GLU A 31 8.23 14.58 6.21
CA GLU A 31 8.70 14.96 7.53
C GLU A 31 9.63 13.88 8.11
N ARG A 32 10.64 14.32 8.87
CA ARG A 32 11.57 13.39 9.55
C ARG A 32 10.84 12.37 10.43
N ARG A 33 9.81 12.80 11.16
CA ARG A 33 8.99 11.93 12.01
C ARG A 33 8.25 10.85 11.23
N GLN A 34 7.92 11.11 9.96
CA GLN A 34 7.32 10.11 9.09
C GLN A 34 8.37 9.05 8.72
N PHE A 35 9.57 9.49 8.32
CA PHE A 35 10.68 8.59 7.99
C PHE A 35 11.10 7.70 9.16
N GLU A 36 11.19 8.25 10.38
CA GLU A 36 11.60 7.52 11.60
C GLU A 36 10.74 6.29 11.89
N ARG A 37 9.47 6.26 11.49
CA ARG A 37 8.58 5.10 11.70
C ARG A 37 8.97 3.88 10.89
N ASP A 38 9.59 4.09 9.73
CA ASP A 38 9.96 3.06 8.77
C ASP A 38 11.48 3.02 8.51
N GLN A 39 12.26 3.81 9.26
CA GLN A 39 13.70 3.99 9.04
C GLN A 39 14.47 2.65 9.06
N ASP A 40 14.21 1.81 10.08
CA ASP A 40 14.91 0.54 10.21
C ASP A 40 14.56 -0.41 9.06
N ARG A 41 13.29 -0.42 8.66
CA ARG A 41 12.80 -1.19 7.51
C ARG A 41 13.41 -0.69 6.20
N TYR A 42 13.50 0.63 6.04
CA TYR A 42 14.11 1.29 4.89
C TYR A 42 15.58 0.89 4.75
N PHE A 43 16.37 1.06 5.81
CA PHE A 43 17.80 0.77 5.78
C PHE A 43 18.12 -0.72 5.71
N ALA A 44 17.31 -1.59 6.31
CA ALA A 44 17.44 -3.03 6.14
C ALA A 44 17.23 -3.44 4.67
N ALA A 45 16.24 -2.87 3.98
CA ALA A 45 16.00 -3.13 2.58
C ALA A 45 17.11 -2.54 1.68
N LEU A 46 17.54 -1.31 1.95
CA LEU A 46 18.65 -0.68 1.23
C LEU A 46 19.95 -1.48 1.40
N SER A 47 20.24 -1.97 2.60
CA SER A 47 21.36 -2.89 2.86
C SER A 47 21.27 -4.17 2.04
N ALA A 48 20.09 -4.78 1.93
CA ALA A 48 19.90 -5.99 1.11
C ALA A 48 20.16 -5.72 -0.38
N LEU A 49 19.71 -4.58 -0.91
CA LEU A 49 19.96 -4.18 -2.30
C LEU A 49 21.45 -3.90 -2.54
N LEU A 50 22.09 -3.11 -1.67
CA LEU A 50 23.51 -2.78 -1.82
C LEU A 50 24.41 -4.02 -1.70
N ARG A 51 24.07 -4.99 -0.85
CA ARG A 51 24.76 -6.28 -0.78
C ARG A 51 24.56 -7.12 -2.05
N PHE A 52 23.37 -7.10 -2.64
CA PHE A 52 23.12 -7.78 -3.92
C PHE A 52 24.01 -7.24 -5.05
N HIS A 53 24.33 -5.95 -5.01
CA HIS A 53 25.24 -5.29 -5.96
C HIS A 53 26.71 -5.31 -5.50
N GLU A 54 27.05 -6.11 -4.49
CA GLU A 54 28.43 -6.27 -3.98
C GLU A 54 29.07 -4.95 -3.48
N ILE A 55 28.26 -3.95 -3.12
CA ILE A 55 28.73 -2.66 -2.60
C ILE A 55 29.10 -2.74 -1.12
N THR A 56 28.40 -3.60 -0.38
CA THR A 56 28.63 -3.82 1.05
C THR A 56 28.77 -5.31 1.32
N VAL A 57 29.49 -5.66 2.39
CA VAL A 57 29.64 -7.06 2.82
C VAL A 57 28.58 -7.44 3.88
N PRO A 58 28.30 -8.74 4.12
CA PRO A 58 27.26 -9.15 5.07
C PRO A 58 27.38 -8.60 6.50
N ALA A 59 28.60 -8.30 6.96
CA ALA A 59 28.86 -7.73 8.28
C ALA A 59 28.62 -6.22 8.36
N GLU A 60 28.57 -5.52 7.22
CA GLU A 60 28.31 -4.09 7.18
C GLU A 60 26.81 -3.81 7.27
N THR A 61 26.46 -2.89 8.16
CA THR A 61 25.10 -2.41 8.31
C THR A 61 24.98 -1.04 7.64
N VAL A 62 23.99 -0.91 6.76
CA VAL A 62 23.60 0.38 6.21
C VAL A 62 22.62 1.02 7.19
N ASP A 63 22.89 2.25 7.63
CA ASP A 63 22.07 3.00 8.57
C ASP A 63 22.14 4.52 8.27
N ALA A 64 21.57 5.34 9.16
CA ALA A 64 21.54 6.80 9.00
C ALA A 64 22.93 7.46 8.87
N ALA A 65 23.98 6.83 9.42
CA ALA A 65 25.35 7.35 9.36
C ALA A 65 26.13 6.84 8.15
N THR A 66 25.80 5.65 7.63
CA THR A 66 26.60 5.00 6.57
C THR A 66 25.94 4.99 5.19
N PHE A 67 24.61 5.16 5.09
CA PHE A 67 23.90 4.96 3.82
C PHE A 67 24.39 5.88 2.70
N ARG A 68 24.66 7.16 2.98
CA ARG A 68 25.05 8.10 1.94
C ARG A 68 26.34 7.66 1.25
N ALA A 69 27.34 7.22 2.01
CA ALA A 69 28.60 6.77 1.46
C ALA A 69 28.43 5.51 0.59
N ALA A 70 27.66 4.53 1.07
CA ALA A 70 27.38 3.31 0.32
C ALA A 70 26.59 3.58 -0.97
N VAL A 71 25.62 4.50 -0.92
CA VAL A 71 24.86 4.92 -2.11
C VAL A 71 25.76 5.63 -3.12
N ARG A 72 26.72 6.47 -2.68
CA ARG A 72 27.69 7.10 -3.60
C ARG A 72 28.60 6.08 -4.28
N GLU A 73 29.02 5.04 -3.57
CA GLU A 73 29.80 3.95 -4.15
C GLU A 73 29.00 3.25 -5.25
N PHE A 74 27.76 2.87 -4.95
CA PHE A 74 26.86 2.29 -5.93
C PHE A 74 26.64 3.21 -7.15
N GLN A 75 26.33 4.48 -6.92
CA GLN A 75 26.14 5.44 -8.01
C GLN A 75 27.36 5.52 -8.93
N ARG A 76 28.58 5.57 -8.37
CA ARG A 76 29.81 5.52 -9.15
C ARG A 76 29.93 4.22 -9.95
N SER A 77 29.61 3.07 -9.35
CA SER A 77 29.75 1.77 -10.02
C SER A 77 28.80 1.61 -11.22
N VAL A 78 27.67 2.33 -11.24
CA VAL A 78 26.70 2.30 -12.35
C VAL A 78 26.71 3.58 -13.22
N GLY A 79 27.66 4.50 -13.00
CA GLY A 79 27.81 5.71 -13.80
C GLY A 79 26.74 6.80 -13.58
N LEU A 80 26.14 6.84 -12.39
CA LEU A 80 25.24 7.91 -11.95
C LEU A 80 26.00 9.01 -11.19
N GLU A 81 25.39 10.18 -11.06
CA GLU A 81 25.91 11.26 -10.22
C GLU A 81 25.99 10.80 -8.75
N PRO A 82 27.16 10.86 -8.10
CA PRO A 82 27.34 10.32 -6.75
C PRO A 82 26.91 11.31 -5.65
N ASP A 83 25.65 11.73 -5.66
CA ASP A 83 25.07 12.61 -4.64
C ASP A 83 24.83 11.90 -3.29
N GLY A 84 24.75 10.57 -3.30
CA GLY A 84 24.47 9.71 -2.15
C GLY A 84 23.00 9.67 -1.76
N ILE A 85 22.11 10.19 -2.60
CA ILE A 85 20.66 10.15 -2.40
C ILE A 85 20.12 8.96 -3.22
N PRO A 86 19.44 7.99 -2.58
CA PRO A 86 18.72 6.92 -3.27
C PRO A 86 17.44 7.48 -3.92
N GLY A 87 17.61 8.33 -4.94
CA GLY A 87 16.53 8.91 -5.73
C GLY A 87 15.99 7.96 -6.79
N GLU A 88 14.99 8.41 -7.55
CA GLU A 88 14.25 7.59 -8.54
C GLU A 88 15.16 6.77 -9.48
N LYS A 89 16.21 7.38 -10.05
CA LYS A 89 17.15 6.68 -10.94
C LYS A 89 18.03 5.69 -10.19
N THR A 90 18.60 6.10 -9.05
CA THR A 90 19.41 5.23 -8.19
C THR A 90 18.61 4.01 -7.73
N LEU A 91 17.37 4.21 -7.29
CA LEU A 91 16.48 3.14 -6.87
C LEU A 91 16.11 2.21 -8.01
N TRP A 92 15.98 2.71 -9.24
CA TRP A 92 15.71 1.86 -10.40
C TRP A 92 16.86 0.91 -10.65
N GLU A 93 18.09 1.42 -10.69
CA GLU A 93 19.30 0.60 -10.88
C GLU A 93 19.48 -0.40 -9.72
N LEU A 94 19.19 0.00 -8.47
CA LEU A 94 19.23 -0.90 -7.33
C LEU A 94 18.20 -2.02 -7.43
N ASN A 95 16.93 -1.68 -7.71
CA ASN A 95 15.80 -2.60 -7.62
C ASN A 95 15.60 -3.44 -8.88
N TYR A 96 15.92 -2.94 -10.08
CA TYR A 96 15.60 -3.63 -11.34
C TYR A 96 16.25 -5.01 -11.42
N SER A 97 17.57 -5.09 -11.29
CA SER A 97 18.31 -6.37 -11.34
C SER A 97 17.90 -7.31 -10.21
N TRP A 98 17.67 -6.74 -9.02
CA TRP A 98 17.20 -7.51 -7.87
C TRP A 98 15.81 -8.10 -8.10
N ALA A 99 14.86 -7.33 -8.66
CA ALA A 99 13.51 -7.78 -8.95
C ALA A 99 13.49 -8.88 -10.01
N MET A 100 14.34 -8.76 -11.04
CA MET A 100 14.50 -9.77 -12.09
C MET A 100 15.13 -11.08 -11.56
N ALA A 101 16.01 -11.01 -10.55
CA ALA A 101 16.56 -12.18 -9.88
C ALA A 101 15.59 -12.80 -8.84
N ASN A 102 14.73 -11.99 -8.21
CA ASN A 102 13.88 -12.39 -7.08
C ASN A 102 12.39 -12.48 -7.44
N ARG A 103 12.09 -13.19 -8.53
CA ARG A 103 10.74 -13.23 -9.10
C ARG A 103 9.76 -14.06 -8.29
N LEU A 104 8.60 -13.48 -8.01
CA LEU A 104 7.50 -14.06 -7.25
C LEU A 104 6.43 -14.63 -8.18
N GLY A 105 5.85 -15.77 -7.77
CA GLY A 105 4.68 -16.34 -8.42
C GLY A 105 3.40 -15.54 -8.10
N LEU A 106 2.38 -15.76 -8.92
CA LEU A 106 1.01 -15.42 -8.57
C LEU A 106 0.32 -16.68 -8.06
N VAL A 107 -0.48 -16.51 -7.03
CA VAL A 107 -1.22 -17.57 -6.37
C VAL A 107 -2.69 -17.17 -6.39
N SER A 108 -3.54 -18.10 -6.80
CA SER A 108 -5.00 -17.96 -6.64
C SER A 108 -5.36 -18.31 -5.20
N VAL A 109 -6.04 -17.39 -4.53
CA VAL A 109 -6.63 -17.60 -3.22
C VAL A 109 -8.15 -17.62 -3.40
N GLU A 110 -8.80 -18.69 -2.93
CA GLU A 110 -10.25 -18.85 -3.00
C GLU A 110 -10.92 -18.07 -1.86
N LEU A 111 -11.67 -17.03 -2.19
CA LEU A 111 -12.46 -16.23 -1.26
C LEU A 111 -13.95 -16.53 -1.39
N ASP A 112 -14.75 -16.02 -0.45
CA ASP A 112 -16.20 -16.10 -0.55
C ASP A 112 -16.69 -15.06 -1.57
N GLY A 113 -17.70 -15.37 -2.36
CA GLY A 113 -18.33 -14.46 -3.32
C GLY A 113 -19.71 -14.00 -2.85
N ALA A 114 -20.31 -13.07 -3.60
CA ALA A 114 -21.57 -12.41 -3.25
C ALA A 114 -22.73 -13.36 -2.93
N ASP A 115 -22.81 -14.50 -3.62
CA ASP A 115 -23.84 -15.51 -3.39
C ASP A 115 -23.73 -16.16 -1.99
N GLY A 116 -22.54 -16.13 -1.38
CA GLY A 116 -22.29 -16.54 0.00
C GLY A 116 -22.70 -15.49 1.05
N ALA A 117 -23.02 -14.25 0.65
CA ALA A 117 -23.38 -13.17 1.58
C ALA A 117 -24.87 -13.18 1.98
N GLN A 118 -25.71 -14.01 1.35
CA GLN A 118 -27.16 -14.06 1.60
C GLN A 118 -27.51 -14.93 2.81
N GLY A 119 -27.44 -14.33 4.00
CA GLY A 119 -28.12 -14.82 5.22
C GLY A 119 -27.20 -15.18 6.40
N PRO A 120 -27.76 -15.32 7.62
CA PRO A 120 -27.02 -15.61 8.85
C PRO A 120 -26.38 -17.02 8.92
N ARG A 121 -26.45 -17.77 7.81
CA ARG A 121 -25.79 -19.06 7.59
C ARG A 121 -25.36 -19.18 6.13
N ALA A 122 -24.27 -18.52 5.78
CA ALA A 122 -23.52 -18.91 4.59
C ALA A 122 -23.02 -20.35 4.79
N GLU A 123 -23.52 -21.31 4.01
CA GLU A 123 -22.99 -22.67 3.99
C GLU A 123 -21.52 -22.62 3.51
N PRO A 124 -20.54 -23.19 4.26
CA PRO A 124 -19.14 -23.14 3.87
C PRO A 124 -18.91 -23.77 2.48
N GLY A 125 -18.49 -22.95 1.50
CA GLY A 125 -18.08 -23.43 0.18
C GLY A 125 -19.01 -23.12 -1.00
N HIS A 126 -20.15 -22.45 -0.81
CA HIS A 126 -20.95 -21.94 -1.93
C HIS A 126 -20.47 -20.57 -2.41
N GLY A 127 -20.44 -20.36 -3.74
CA GLY A 127 -20.18 -19.06 -4.36
C GLY A 127 -18.74 -18.54 -4.20
N ARG A 128 -17.71 -19.39 -4.28
CA ARG A 128 -16.31 -18.93 -4.14
C ARG A 128 -15.80 -18.20 -5.37
N VAL A 129 -14.91 -17.23 -5.14
CA VAL A 129 -14.20 -16.49 -6.19
C VAL A 129 -12.68 -16.63 -6.03
N ALA A 130 -12.00 -16.85 -7.15
CA ALA A 130 -10.54 -16.96 -7.18
C ALA A 130 -9.89 -15.59 -7.36
N VAL A 131 -9.14 -15.14 -6.35
CA VAL A 131 -8.37 -13.89 -6.39
C VAL A 131 -6.90 -14.20 -6.65
N GLN A 132 -6.34 -13.67 -7.75
CA GLN A 132 -4.91 -13.79 -8.01
C GLN A 132 -4.12 -12.71 -7.27
N VAL A 133 -3.21 -13.11 -6.38
CA VAL A 133 -2.32 -12.20 -5.64
C VAL A 133 -0.87 -12.67 -5.70
N ARG A 134 0.06 -11.79 -5.30
CA ARG A 134 1.49 -12.12 -5.19
C ARG A 134 1.71 -13.20 -4.12
N ALA A 135 2.64 -14.12 -4.36
CA ALA A 135 2.84 -15.29 -3.51
C ALA A 135 3.14 -14.97 -2.02
N ASP A 136 3.80 -13.84 -1.74
CA ASP A 136 4.06 -13.38 -0.38
C ASP A 136 2.80 -12.82 0.31
N MET A 137 1.93 -12.13 -0.43
CA MET A 137 0.60 -11.72 0.04
C MET A 137 -0.34 -12.91 0.24
N ALA A 138 -0.28 -13.93 -0.62
CA ALA A 138 -1.20 -15.07 -0.58
C ALA A 138 -1.26 -15.75 0.79
N ARG A 139 -0.10 -15.88 1.46
CA ARG A 139 -0.04 -16.44 2.82
C ARG A 139 -0.75 -15.56 3.85
N ALA A 140 -0.55 -14.25 3.78
CA ALA A 140 -1.19 -13.29 4.66
C ALA A 140 -2.71 -13.24 4.43
N LEU A 141 -3.15 -13.25 3.17
CA LEU A 141 -4.55 -13.28 2.80
C LEU A 141 -5.23 -14.57 3.27
N GLY A 142 -4.61 -15.73 3.05
CA GLY A 142 -5.14 -17.00 3.54
C GLY A 142 -5.23 -17.10 5.06
N ALA A 143 -4.24 -16.54 5.78
CA ALA A 143 -4.27 -16.48 7.25
C ALA A 143 -5.38 -15.55 7.75
N TRP A 144 -5.53 -14.38 7.13
CA TRP A 144 -6.61 -13.44 7.42
C TRP A 144 -7.98 -14.08 7.20
N GLN A 145 -8.20 -14.71 6.04
CA GLN A 145 -9.44 -15.43 5.73
C GLN A 145 -9.72 -16.54 6.75
N SER A 146 -8.71 -17.36 7.07
CA SER A 146 -8.87 -18.48 8.01
C SER A 146 -9.30 -18.00 9.39
N GLU A 147 -8.76 -16.89 9.85
CA GLU A 147 -9.12 -16.28 11.14
C GLU A 147 -10.56 -15.75 11.15
N LEU A 148 -10.99 -15.11 10.06
CA LEU A 148 -12.37 -14.64 9.92
C LEU A 148 -13.37 -15.78 9.85
N LEU A 149 -13.07 -16.83 9.07
CA LEU A 149 -13.90 -18.02 8.97
C LEU A 149 -14.05 -18.73 10.31
N ALA A 150 -12.97 -18.81 11.10
CA ALA A 150 -13.04 -19.35 12.47
C ALA A 150 -13.99 -18.56 13.39
N ALA A 151 -14.21 -17.29 13.07
CA ALA A 151 -15.12 -16.39 13.75
C ALA A 151 -16.49 -16.25 13.05
N GLY A 152 -16.77 -17.10 12.05
CA GLY A 152 -18.02 -17.11 11.29
C GLY A 152 -18.24 -15.91 10.39
N VAL A 153 -17.17 -15.24 9.95
CA VAL A 153 -17.22 -14.13 8.99
C VAL A 153 -16.72 -14.61 7.64
N PRO A 154 -17.55 -14.66 6.59
CA PRO A 154 -17.08 -14.89 5.22
C PRO A 154 -16.31 -13.67 4.74
N LEU A 155 -15.21 -13.89 4.01
CA LEU A 155 -14.45 -12.82 3.37
C LEU A 155 -14.96 -12.64 1.94
N VAL A 156 -16.02 -11.85 1.79
CA VAL A 156 -16.73 -11.66 0.52
C VAL A 156 -15.96 -10.72 -0.41
N SER A 157 -15.59 -11.20 -1.59
CA SER A 157 -14.87 -10.49 -2.64
C SER A 157 -15.60 -10.59 -3.98
N ASP A 158 -15.40 -9.61 -4.86
CA ASP A 158 -15.89 -9.58 -6.25
C ASP A 158 -14.85 -10.13 -7.26
N ALA A 159 -13.82 -10.83 -6.76
CA ALA A 159 -12.70 -11.37 -7.52
C ALA A 159 -11.64 -10.35 -7.99
N HIS A 160 -11.67 -9.10 -7.52
CA HIS A 160 -10.64 -8.11 -7.87
C HIS A 160 -9.37 -8.21 -7.01
N GLY A 161 -8.42 -9.03 -7.51
CA GLY A 161 -7.06 -9.16 -6.97
C GLY A 161 -6.02 -8.44 -7.81
N ARG A 162 -5.33 -9.16 -8.69
CA ARG A 162 -4.37 -8.56 -9.63
C ARG A 162 -5.06 -7.94 -10.84
N ARG A 163 -4.61 -6.74 -11.24
CA ARG A 163 -4.80 -6.19 -12.60
C ARG A 163 -3.58 -6.51 -13.48
N ARG A 164 -3.77 -6.82 -14.76
CA ARG A 164 -2.63 -7.17 -15.63
C ARG A 164 -1.93 -5.91 -16.09
N ALA A 165 -0.62 -5.99 -16.26
CA ALA A 165 0.18 -4.89 -16.82
C ALA A 165 -0.17 -4.59 -18.28
N THR A 166 -0.90 -5.48 -18.96
CA THR A 166 -1.39 -5.30 -20.34
C THR A 166 -2.72 -4.56 -20.41
N ASP A 167 -3.38 -4.33 -19.29
CA ASP A 167 -4.70 -3.68 -19.27
C ASP A 167 -4.47 -2.16 -19.31
N GLU A 168 -4.72 -1.51 -20.45
CA GLU A 168 -4.41 -0.09 -20.66
C GLU A 168 -5.16 0.84 -19.67
N ASP A 169 -6.38 0.46 -19.27
CA ASP A 169 -7.22 1.19 -18.32
C ASP A 169 -6.79 1.00 -16.84
N ALA A 170 -5.85 0.09 -16.57
CA ALA A 170 -5.47 -0.24 -15.19
C ALA A 170 -4.65 0.84 -14.49
N PHE A 171 -4.23 1.91 -15.17
CA PHE A 171 -3.38 2.93 -14.57
C PHE A 171 -4.14 4.17 -14.05
N GLU A 172 -5.33 4.44 -14.56
CA GLU A 172 -6.02 5.72 -14.29
C GLU A 172 -6.72 5.79 -12.92
N GLN A 173 -6.87 4.67 -12.23
CA GLN A 173 -7.56 4.62 -10.94
C GLN A 173 -6.60 4.75 -9.74
N PRO A 174 -6.91 5.59 -8.73
CA PRO A 174 -6.20 5.60 -7.45
C PRO A 174 -6.13 4.18 -6.85
N GLY A 175 -4.95 3.76 -6.38
CA GLY A 175 -4.73 2.43 -5.82
C GLY A 175 -4.43 1.31 -6.85
N ALA A 176 -4.64 1.55 -8.15
CA ALA A 176 -4.44 0.52 -9.17
C ALA A 176 -2.98 0.06 -9.32
N ALA A 177 -2.02 0.93 -8.97
CA ALA A 177 -0.60 0.58 -8.87
C ALA A 177 -0.35 -0.63 -7.94
N VAL A 178 -1.09 -0.74 -6.84
CA VAL A 178 -0.94 -1.85 -5.89
C VAL A 178 -1.57 -3.14 -6.42
N HIS A 179 -2.69 -3.05 -7.13
CA HIS A 179 -3.26 -4.18 -7.87
C HIS A 179 -2.33 -4.69 -8.99
N LEU A 180 -1.64 -3.80 -9.71
CA LEU A 180 -0.67 -4.18 -10.74
C LEU A 180 0.49 -4.99 -10.16
N ALA A 181 0.90 -4.68 -8.93
CA ALA A 181 1.92 -5.42 -8.18
C ALA A 181 1.37 -6.71 -7.53
N GLY A 182 0.07 -7.00 -7.63
CA GLY A 182 -0.57 -8.15 -7.01
C GLY A 182 -0.63 -8.06 -5.48
N LEU A 183 -0.70 -6.83 -4.96
CA LEU A 183 -0.57 -6.51 -3.54
C LEU A 183 -1.86 -5.93 -2.92
N ALA A 184 -2.98 -6.03 -3.63
CA ALA A 184 -4.26 -5.57 -3.15
C ALA A 184 -5.35 -6.63 -3.39
N VAL A 185 -6.39 -6.54 -2.58
CA VAL A 185 -7.62 -7.31 -2.71
C VAL A 185 -8.79 -6.39 -2.41
N ASP A 186 -9.83 -6.50 -3.22
CA ASP A 186 -11.09 -5.81 -3.00
C ASP A 186 -12.11 -6.78 -2.39
N LEU A 187 -12.80 -6.31 -1.36
CA LEU A 187 -14.06 -6.90 -0.89
C LEU A 187 -15.18 -6.52 -1.86
N ASP A 188 -16.30 -7.24 -1.83
CA ASP A 188 -17.44 -6.88 -2.69
C ASP A 188 -18.10 -5.57 -2.20
N PRO A 189 -18.12 -4.48 -3.00
CA PRO A 189 -18.68 -3.20 -2.60
C PRO A 189 -20.18 -3.21 -2.24
N ILE A 190 -20.94 -4.24 -2.61
CA ILE A 190 -22.38 -4.33 -2.26
C ILE A 190 -22.62 -4.79 -0.83
N THR A 191 -21.57 -5.27 -0.15
CA THR A 191 -21.67 -5.90 1.18
C THR A 191 -21.53 -4.93 2.35
N GLY A 192 -21.45 -3.61 2.08
CA GLY A 192 -21.35 -2.58 3.09
C GLY A 192 -21.55 -1.17 2.53
N MET A 193 -21.78 -0.18 3.40
CA MET A 193 -21.88 1.27 3.13
C MET A 193 -22.95 1.73 2.13
N THR A 194 -23.58 0.89 1.30
CA THR A 194 -24.53 1.35 0.26
C THR A 194 -25.98 1.08 0.61
N GLU A 195 -26.90 2.02 0.36
CA GLU A 195 -28.35 1.78 0.45
C GLU A 195 -28.97 1.31 -0.87
N GLN A 196 -28.18 1.30 -1.94
CA GLN A 196 -28.65 1.01 -3.30
C GLN A 196 -28.38 -0.44 -3.73
N GLY A 197 -27.92 -1.28 -2.80
CA GLY A 197 -27.59 -2.68 -3.04
C GLY A 197 -28.79 -3.63 -2.84
N PRO A 198 -28.61 -4.92 -3.19
CA PRO A 198 -29.64 -5.95 -2.97
C PRO A 198 -29.74 -6.40 -1.50
N ILE A 199 -28.78 -6.00 -0.66
CA ILE A 199 -28.73 -6.34 0.77
C ILE A 199 -29.27 -5.16 1.56
N ASP A 200 -30.23 -5.42 2.44
CA ASP A 200 -30.76 -4.42 3.38
C ASP A 200 -29.58 -3.80 4.14
N PRO A 201 -29.47 -2.46 4.23
CA PRO A 201 -28.41 -1.79 4.99
C PRO A 201 -28.24 -2.29 6.42
N GLU A 202 -29.31 -2.75 7.07
CA GLU A 202 -29.25 -3.33 8.41
C GLU A 202 -28.67 -4.76 8.41
N ASP A 203 -28.79 -5.50 7.32
CA ASP A 203 -28.33 -6.89 7.19
C ASP A 203 -26.95 -7.01 6.49
N GLN A 204 -26.32 -5.89 6.13
CA GLN A 204 -25.03 -5.89 5.46
C GLN A 204 -23.95 -6.61 6.29
N PRO A 205 -23.15 -7.52 5.67
CA PRO A 205 -22.05 -8.22 6.34
C PRO A 205 -21.04 -7.25 6.96
N TYR A 206 -20.78 -6.12 6.28
CA TYR A 206 -19.83 -5.13 6.74
C TYR A 206 -20.49 -3.80 7.08
N THR A 207 -20.11 -3.26 8.23
CA THR A 207 -20.45 -1.91 8.69
C THR A 207 -19.19 -1.06 8.66
N ILE A 208 -19.25 0.12 8.03
CA ILE A 208 -18.09 0.97 7.87
C ILE A 208 -18.24 2.20 8.75
N THR A 209 -17.19 2.52 9.50
CA THR A 209 -17.09 3.74 10.31
C THR A 209 -15.91 4.59 9.83
N LYS A 210 -15.94 5.88 10.14
CA LYS A 210 -14.84 6.79 9.82
C LYS A 210 -13.86 6.86 10.99
N GLU A 211 -12.57 6.67 10.71
CA GLU A 211 -11.49 6.85 11.69
C GLU A 211 -10.46 7.83 11.15
N GLY A 212 -10.42 9.03 11.73
CA GLY A 212 -9.60 10.12 11.20
C GLY A 212 -9.95 10.42 9.74
N THR A 213 -8.99 10.22 8.84
CA THR A 213 -9.20 10.38 7.39
C THR A 213 -9.54 9.08 6.67
N GLY A 214 -9.44 7.93 7.33
CA GLY A 214 -9.63 6.60 6.74
C GLY A 214 -10.91 5.91 7.17
N TRP A 215 -11.02 4.66 6.74
CA TRP A 215 -12.11 3.76 7.12
C TRP A 215 -11.67 2.78 8.20
N ARG A 216 -12.62 2.43 9.04
CA ARG A 216 -12.58 1.22 9.85
C ARG A 216 -13.77 0.35 9.47
N VAL A 217 -13.47 -0.89 9.08
CA VAL A 217 -14.44 -1.87 8.60
C VAL A 217 -14.73 -2.86 9.71
N TRP A 218 -16.01 -3.10 9.96
CA TRP A 218 -16.51 -4.01 10.98
C TRP A 218 -17.29 -5.12 10.31
N ALA A 219 -17.07 -6.36 10.71
CA ALA A 219 -17.83 -7.50 10.21
C ALA A 219 -18.83 -7.98 11.27
N ARG A 220 -20.09 -8.20 10.87
CA ARG A 220 -21.08 -8.83 11.74
C ARG A 220 -20.64 -10.26 12.05
N SER A 221 -20.63 -10.63 13.33
CA SER A 221 -20.13 -11.95 13.76
C SER A 221 -20.72 -12.36 15.11
N TRP A 222 -21.08 -13.63 15.24
CA TRP A 222 -21.46 -14.23 16.52
C TRP A 222 -20.31 -14.30 17.53
N ALA A 223 -19.05 -14.26 17.06
CA ALA A 223 -17.85 -14.23 17.89
C ALA A 223 -17.37 -12.81 18.22
N GLY A 224 -18.06 -11.79 17.69
CA GLY A 224 -17.73 -10.39 17.92
C GLY A 224 -18.09 -9.87 19.31
N THR A 225 -17.91 -8.57 19.50
CA THR A 225 -18.34 -7.84 20.69
C THR A 225 -19.60 -7.04 20.41
N ASP A 226 -20.52 -6.98 21.37
CA ASP A 226 -21.70 -6.12 21.26
C ASP A 226 -21.26 -4.66 21.33
N VAL A 227 -21.47 -3.93 20.23
CA VAL A 227 -21.05 -2.52 20.09
C VAL A 227 -22.11 -1.72 19.34
N GLN A 228 -22.18 -0.42 19.66
CA GLN A 228 -22.94 0.57 18.90
C GLN A 228 -21.97 1.35 18.03
N LEU A 229 -22.19 1.32 16.72
CA LEU A 229 -21.32 1.93 15.71
C LEU A 229 -22.01 3.12 15.04
N SER A 230 -21.24 4.19 14.84
CA SER A 230 -21.64 5.31 13.98
C SER A 230 -21.30 4.97 12.53
N ALA A 231 -22.15 4.15 11.91
CA ALA A 231 -22.00 3.62 10.56
C ALA A 231 -22.17 4.71 9.50
N ILE A 232 -21.31 4.70 8.50
CA ILE A 232 -21.45 5.51 7.29
C ILE A 232 -22.32 4.74 6.30
N SER A 233 -23.40 5.37 5.86
CA SER A 233 -24.28 4.85 4.82
C SER A 233 -24.30 5.84 3.65
N TRP A 234 -24.39 5.32 2.44
CA TRP A 234 -24.29 6.06 1.19
C TRP A 234 -25.52 5.79 0.32
N ALA A 235 -26.12 6.86 -0.18
CA ALA A 235 -27.25 6.80 -1.11
C ALA A 235 -27.18 7.99 -2.06
N SER A 236 -27.30 7.72 -3.37
CA SER A 236 -27.52 8.75 -4.40
C SER A 236 -26.50 9.90 -4.38
N GLY A 237 -25.22 9.59 -4.18
CA GLY A 237 -24.14 10.59 -4.19
C GLY A 237 -23.97 11.36 -2.88
N ALA A 238 -24.68 10.96 -1.82
CA ALA A 238 -24.54 11.52 -0.48
C ALA A 238 -24.23 10.42 0.54
N SER A 239 -23.62 10.81 1.66
CA SER A 239 -23.44 9.92 2.81
C SER A 239 -24.06 10.51 4.08
N CYS A 240 -24.54 9.62 4.95
CA CYS A 240 -25.06 9.96 6.26
C CYS A 240 -24.47 9.04 7.33
N VAL A 241 -24.62 9.43 8.59
CA VAL A 241 -24.24 8.60 9.74
C VAL A 241 -25.50 7.99 10.33
N ARG A 242 -25.48 6.67 10.56
CA ARG A 242 -26.52 5.91 11.24
C ARG A 242 -25.95 5.23 12.48
N GLN A 243 -26.77 5.08 13.52
CA GLN A 243 -26.38 4.24 14.65
C GLN A 243 -26.80 2.81 14.34
N VAL A 244 -25.83 1.90 14.39
CA VAL A 244 -26.07 0.48 14.16
C VAL A 244 -25.60 -0.27 15.39
N GLU A 245 -26.47 -1.10 15.94
CA GLU A 245 -26.14 -1.98 17.05
C GLU A 245 -25.99 -3.41 16.56
N GLY A 246 -25.11 -4.16 17.21
CA GLY A 246 -24.91 -5.55 16.89
C GLY A 246 -23.62 -6.09 17.46
N ARG A 247 -23.35 -7.34 17.10
CA ARG A 247 -22.13 -8.03 17.48
C ARG A 247 -21.13 -7.98 16.32
N PHE A 248 -19.99 -7.33 16.53
CA PHE A 248 -19.04 -7.02 15.48
C PHE A 248 -17.61 -7.45 15.80
N LEU A 249 -16.85 -7.79 14.77
CA LEU A 249 -15.40 -7.90 14.78
C LEU A 249 -14.79 -6.72 14.04
N ASP A 250 -13.68 -6.20 14.56
CA ASP A 250 -12.90 -5.16 13.89
C ASP A 250 -12.04 -5.80 12.78
N LEU A 251 -12.60 -5.85 11.58
CA LEU A 251 -11.95 -6.44 10.40
C LEU A 251 -10.64 -5.74 10.08
N THR A 252 -10.59 -4.41 10.24
CA THR A 252 -9.40 -3.60 10.00
C THR A 252 -8.26 -3.96 10.96
N THR A 253 -8.56 -4.14 12.26
CA THR A 253 -7.56 -4.59 13.24
C THR A 253 -7.04 -5.99 12.94
N ILE A 254 -7.92 -6.91 12.54
CA ILE A 254 -7.51 -8.27 12.15
C ILE A 254 -6.61 -8.22 10.91
N ALA A 255 -7.01 -7.48 9.86
CA ALA A 255 -6.24 -7.32 8.64
C ALA A 255 -4.83 -6.76 8.91
N ALA A 256 -4.72 -5.78 9.82
CA ALA A 256 -3.44 -5.17 10.20
C ALA A 256 -2.45 -6.16 10.81
N ARG A 257 -2.92 -7.16 11.57
CA ARG A 257 -2.06 -8.25 12.09
C ARG A 257 -1.42 -9.08 10.98
N HIS A 258 -2.08 -9.14 9.82
CA HIS A 258 -1.61 -9.81 8.61
C HIS A 258 -0.94 -8.85 7.61
N GLY A 259 -0.62 -7.62 8.04
CA GLY A 259 0.08 -6.64 7.22
C GLY A 259 -0.78 -6.02 6.10
N MET A 260 -2.10 -5.99 6.29
CA MET A 260 -3.06 -5.40 5.37
C MET A 260 -3.79 -4.21 6.00
N SER A 261 -4.10 -3.20 5.20
CA SER A 261 -4.84 -2.01 5.65
C SER A 261 -5.80 -1.52 4.58
N PRO A 262 -6.98 -1.00 4.97
CA PRO A 262 -7.90 -0.37 4.02
C PRO A 262 -7.31 0.95 3.51
N VAL A 263 -7.79 1.39 2.35
CA VAL A 263 -7.48 2.71 1.77
C VAL A 263 -8.52 3.74 2.20
N ALA A 264 -8.09 4.99 2.34
CA ALA A 264 -9.00 6.10 2.63
C ALA A 264 -9.82 6.47 1.39
N PRO A 265 -10.96 7.16 1.55
CA PRO A 265 -11.74 7.58 0.39
C PRO A 265 -10.93 8.50 -0.53
N GLY A 266 -11.16 8.34 -1.82
CA GLY A 266 -10.71 9.23 -2.88
C GLY A 266 -11.47 10.57 -2.86
N PRO A 267 -10.98 11.57 -3.62
CA PRO A 267 -11.49 12.94 -3.58
C PRO A 267 -12.91 13.11 -4.13
N GLY A 268 -13.43 12.15 -4.90
CA GLY A 268 -14.80 12.23 -5.45
C GLY A 268 -15.88 11.58 -4.56
N PHE A 269 -15.52 11.00 -3.42
CA PHE A 269 -16.49 10.57 -2.41
C PHE A 269 -17.00 11.81 -1.62
N PRO A 270 -18.32 11.94 -1.34
CA PRO A 270 -19.38 10.95 -1.53
C PRO A 270 -20.09 10.99 -2.89
N THR A 271 -19.79 11.92 -3.79
CA THR A 271 -20.50 12.05 -5.07
C THR A 271 -20.44 10.77 -5.91
N ARG A 272 -19.30 10.06 -5.90
CA ARG A 272 -19.13 8.75 -6.56
C ARG A 272 -18.84 7.67 -5.52
N TYR A 273 -19.66 6.63 -5.50
CA TYR A 273 -19.50 5.53 -4.55
C TYR A 273 -18.18 4.80 -4.73
N GLN A 274 -17.70 4.61 -5.97
CA GLN A 274 -16.43 3.93 -6.27
C GLN A 274 -15.22 4.60 -5.59
N ASP A 275 -15.29 5.89 -5.31
CA ASP A 275 -14.24 6.61 -4.59
C ASP A 275 -14.29 6.37 -3.07
N ALA A 276 -15.31 5.67 -2.54
CA ALA A 276 -15.32 5.28 -1.14
C ALA A 276 -14.15 4.34 -0.85
N ALA A 277 -13.92 3.32 -1.68
CA ALA A 277 -12.78 2.40 -1.58
C ALA A 277 -12.61 1.71 -0.20
N TRP A 278 -13.66 1.64 0.62
CA TRP A 278 -13.61 0.96 1.92
C TRP A 278 -13.32 -0.54 1.80
N TRP A 279 -13.67 -1.11 0.64
CA TRP A 279 -13.44 -2.50 0.28
C TRP A 279 -11.99 -2.79 -0.13
N HIS A 280 -11.18 -1.78 -0.43
CA HIS A 280 -9.85 -1.97 -0.98
C HIS A 280 -8.79 -2.11 0.12
N PHE A 281 -8.23 -3.32 0.26
CA PHE A 281 -7.18 -3.64 1.22
C PHE A 281 -5.83 -3.85 0.53
N GLN A 282 -4.80 -3.22 1.09
CA GLN A 282 -3.43 -3.25 0.54
C GLN A 282 -2.49 -4.00 1.49
N TYR A 283 -1.69 -4.92 0.93
CA TYR A 283 -0.65 -5.66 1.66
C TYR A 283 0.64 -4.83 1.76
N HIS A 284 0.74 -4.01 2.80
CA HIS A 284 1.86 -3.09 3.01
C HIS A 284 3.15 -3.78 3.45
N ALA A 285 3.06 -4.98 4.04
CA ALA A 285 4.25 -5.73 4.43
C ALA A 285 5.09 -6.18 3.21
N GLY A 286 4.49 -6.20 2.01
CA GLY A 286 5.16 -6.46 0.75
C GLY A 286 5.93 -5.29 0.13
N LEU A 287 5.80 -4.07 0.65
CA LEU A 287 6.42 -2.84 0.11
C LEU A 287 7.27 -2.11 1.14
N VAL A 288 8.40 -1.55 0.74
CA VAL A 288 9.23 -0.71 1.63
C VAL A 288 9.00 0.76 1.28
N PRO A 289 8.54 1.61 2.23
CA PRO A 289 8.23 3.00 1.93
C PRO A 289 9.45 3.72 1.39
N TRP A 290 9.27 4.54 0.36
CA TRP A 290 10.33 5.35 -0.26
C TRP A 290 11.46 4.59 -0.94
N LEU A 291 11.33 3.26 -1.10
CA LEU A 291 12.36 2.40 -1.68
C LEU A 291 11.80 1.46 -2.76
N SER A 292 10.63 0.85 -2.51
CA SER A 292 9.93 0.06 -3.54
C SER A 292 9.47 0.96 -4.69
N GLN A 293 9.66 0.52 -5.94
CA GLN A 293 9.22 1.23 -7.14
C GLN A 293 8.21 0.44 -7.94
N LEU A 294 7.24 1.13 -8.53
CA LEU A 294 6.14 0.52 -9.29
C LEU A 294 6.64 -0.47 -10.34
N GLY A 295 7.54 -0.04 -11.22
CA GLY A 295 8.01 -0.90 -12.31
C GLY A 295 8.73 -2.15 -11.80
N CYS A 296 9.55 -2.02 -10.76
CA CYS A 296 10.26 -3.14 -10.17
C CYS A 296 9.31 -4.13 -9.48
N GLU A 297 8.33 -3.66 -8.72
CA GLU A 297 7.34 -4.53 -8.08
C GLU A 297 6.47 -5.26 -9.10
N VAL A 298 6.14 -4.61 -10.23
CA VAL A 298 5.46 -5.25 -11.37
C VAL A 298 6.37 -6.30 -12.03
N LEU A 299 7.63 -5.97 -12.32
CA LEU A 299 8.58 -6.90 -12.95
C LEU A 299 8.91 -8.12 -12.08
N ARG A 300 8.82 -7.95 -10.76
CA ARG A 300 9.00 -9.04 -9.79
C ARG A 300 7.98 -10.16 -9.97
N LEU A 301 6.81 -9.91 -10.57
CA LEU A 301 5.85 -10.98 -10.87
C LEU A 301 6.31 -11.80 -12.06
N LYS A 302 6.44 -13.14 -11.92
CA LYS A 302 6.89 -14.08 -12.98
C LYS A 302 6.13 -13.98 -14.30
N THR A 303 4.89 -13.52 -14.27
CA THR A 303 4.03 -13.36 -15.45
C THR A 303 4.34 -12.12 -16.29
N ASN A 304 5.15 -11.19 -15.79
CA ASN A 304 5.48 -9.97 -16.50
C ASN A 304 6.85 -10.09 -17.21
N SER A 305 7.16 -9.18 -18.11
CA SER A 305 8.50 -9.05 -18.68
C SER A 305 8.79 -7.58 -18.90
N GLU A 306 10.07 -7.23 -19.03
CA GLU A 306 10.43 -5.86 -19.38
C GLU A 306 9.85 -5.46 -20.74
N THR A 307 9.87 -6.37 -21.71
CA THR A 307 9.26 -6.14 -23.03
C THR A 307 7.78 -5.78 -22.89
N ALA A 308 7.00 -6.56 -22.12
CA ALA A 308 5.59 -6.27 -21.88
C ALA A 308 5.40 -4.93 -21.14
N LEU A 309 6.26 -4.63 -20.17
CA LEU A 309 6.23 -3.36 -19.45
C LEU A 309 6.48 -2.17 -20.38
N ARG A 310 7.47 -2.27 -21.28
CA ARG A 310 7.82 -1.24 -22.27
C ARG A 310 6.71 -1.00 -23.30
N THR A 311 5.96 -2.04 -23.65
CA THR A 311 4.81 -1.91 -24.56
C THR A 311 3.69 -1.08 -23.92
N ASN A 312 3.47 -1.20 -22.61
CA ASN A 312 2.56 -0.31 -21.89
C ASN A 312 3.24 1.04 -21.63
N ARG A 313 3.02 2.01 -22.54
CA ARG A 313 3.69 3.32 -22.49
C ARG A 313 3.45 4.08 -21.18
N LEU A 314 2.24 4.04 -20.64
CA LEU A 314 1.89 4.72 -19.39
C LEU A 314 2.65 4.10 -18.22
N LEU A 315 2.57 2.78 -18.07
CA LEU A 315 3.24 2.07 -16.98
C LEU A 315 4.76 2.16 -17.10
N TRP A 316 5.30 2.16 -18.32
CA TRP A 316 6.72 2.39 -18.54
C TRP A 316 7.15 3.81 -18.14
N ALA A 317 6.39 4.84 -18.51
CA ALA A 317 6.68 6.22 -18.12
C ALA A 317 6.70 6.38 -16.60
N GLU A 318 5.82 5.66 -15.91
CA GLU A 318 5.56 5.81 -14.47
C GLU A 318 6.37 4.80 -13.62
N ARG A 319 7.21 3.97 -14.26
CA ARG A 319 7.91 2.85 -13.64
C ARG A 319 8.82 3.25 -12.46
N HIS A 320 9.38 4.45 -12.48
CA HIS A 320 10.27 4.95 -11.44
C HIS A 320 9.54 5.47 -10.22
N ARG A 321 8.20 5.59 -10.26
CA ARG A 321 7.47 6.14 -9.13
C ARG A 321 7.66 5.27 -7.91
N ILE A 322 8.02 5.94 -6.83
CA ILE A 322 8.34 5.34 -5.57
C ILE A 322 7.06 5.18 -4.77
N PHE A 323 6.86 4.00 -4.20
CA PHE A 323 5.75 3.74 -3.29
C PHE A 323 5.95 4.50 -1.99
N CYS A 324 4.90 5.19 -1.55
CA CYS A 324 4.86 5.88 -0.28
C CYS A 324 3.55 5.52 0.45
N CYS A 325 3.64 5.40 1.77
CA CYS A 325 2.45 5.32 2.62
C CYS A 325 2.01 6.75 2.97
N SER A 326 0.85 7.16 2.46
CA SER A 326 0.21 8.44 2.78
C SER A 326 -0.96 8.23 3.74
N ARG A 327 -1.61 9.32 4.17
CA ARG A 327 -2.89 9.23 4.91
C ARG A 327 -4.01 8.53 4.14
N HIS A 328 -3.85 8.35 2.82
CA HIS A 328 -4.78 7.63 1.96
C HIS A 328 -4.36 6.17 1.69
N GLY A 329 -3.43 5.63 2.47
CA GLY A 329 -2.85 4.31 2.21
C GLY A 329 -1.65 4.37 1.27
N TRP A 330 -1.28 3.23 0.70
CA TRP A 330 -0.20 3.12 -0.25
C TRP A 330 -0.61 3.67 -1.61
N GLY A 331 0.24 4.57 -2.09
CA GLY A 331 0.21 5.06 -3.45
C GLY A 331 1.64 5.23 -3.94
N THR A 332 1.74 5.70 -5.17
CA THR A 332 3.02 6.10 -5.74
C THR A 332 3.12 7.62 -5.67
N SER A 333 4.22 8.17 -5.16
CA SER A 333 4.41 9.62 -5.19
C SER A 333 4.75 10.07 -6.61
N LEU A 334 4.24 11.23 -7.03
CA LEU A 334 4.87 12.00 -8.09
C LEU A 334 5.93 12.88 -7.42
N LEU A 335 7.21 12.51 -7.46
CA LEU A 335 8.26 13.50 -7.16
C LEU A 335 8.34 14.57 -8.26
N SER A 336 7.74 14.29 -9.44
CA SER A 336 7.38 15.24 -10.50
C SER A 336 8.52 16.16 -10.91
N THR A 337 9.33 15.68 -11.85
CA THR A 337 9.86 16.52 -12.94
C THR A 337 9.44 16.06 -14.34
N ALA A 338 8.77 14.92 -14.52
CA ALA A 338 8.62 14.31 -15.84
C ALA A 338 7.19 14.34 -16.44
N ARG A 339 6.46 15.45 -16.33
CA ARG A 339 5.26 15.67 -17.18
C ARG A 339 5.52 16.56 -18.40
N ALA A 340 6.79 16.93 -18.65
CA ALA A 340 7.17 17.86 -19.72
C ALA A 340 7.73 17.21 -21.01
N GLU A 341 7.90 15.88 -21.08
CA GLU A 341 8.58 15.23 -22.22
C GLU A 341 7.72 14.20 -22.99
N LEU A 342 6.40 14.36 -22.99
CA LEU A 342 5.51 13.59 -23.86
C LEU A 342 4.87 14.49 -24.93
N GLU A 343 5.71 15.17 -25.71
CA GLU A 343 5.38 15.58 -27.08
C GLU A 343 6.40 14.93 -28.02
N PRO A 344 5.99 14.06 -28.96
CA PRO A 344 6.88 13.66 -30.05
C PRO A 344 7.00 14.81 -31.04
N GLN A 345 8.22 15.32 -31.22
CA GLN A 345 8.60 15.91 -32.50
C GLN A 345 8.65 14.78 -33.53
N ALA A 346 7.61 14.70 -34.35
CA ALA A 346 7.65 14.14 -35.71
C ALA A 346 6.52 14.77 -36.53
#